data_AF-A0AAD0L4F7-F1
#
_entry.id   AF-A0AAD0L4F7-F1
#
_cell.length_a   1.000
_cell.length_b   1.000
_cell.length_c   1.000
_cell.angle_alpha   90.00
_cell.angle_beta   90.00
_cell.angle_gamma   90.00
#
_symmetry.space_group_name_H-M   'P 1'
#
loop_
_entity.id
_entity.type
_entity.pdbx_description
1 polymer ?
#
loop_
_entity_poly.entity_id
_entity_poly.type
_entity_poly.pdbx_seq_one_letter_code
_entity_poly.pdbx_strand_id
1 'polypeptide(L)'
;MPLSNLGGSLHVFLHPDIRFLNEHALKDVLDQIRSLPKDFGVAGIAGSPKELVANDRIILTTIIHGDHKEHVGRPITGPTPVQTLDECFFVISRDYWKKRPFPPKEGWHLYAVEQCLLAQKDQRENYVVPAAIWHTSDGKSEDFRYTLQVKQLIKKYQAQTASINTTVKRWPTRGLGAKMFVNAYLIKMYLKYLLKK
;
A
#
# COMPACT_ATOMS: atom_id res chain seq x y z
N MET A 1 -3.20 -14.43 13.25
CA MET A 1 -2.10 -15.40 13.36
C MET A 1 -1.03 -14.85 14.28
N PRO A 2 -0.56 -15.58 15.31
CA PRO A 2 0.59 -15.14 16.09
C PRO A 2 1.87 -15.32 15.25
N LEU A 3 2.54 -14.23 14.91
CA LEU A 3 3.81 -14.22 14.16
C LEU A 3 5.02 -14.56 15.04
N SER A 4 4.80 -15.20 16.20
CA SER A 4 5.81 -15.42 17.25
C SER A 4 6.95 -16.37 16.88
N ASN A 5 6.86 -17.04 15.72
CA ASN A 5 7.81 -18.09 15.30
C ASN A 5 8.70 -17.67 14.09
N LEU A 6 8.78 -16.39 13.73
CA LEU A 6 9.59 -15.93 12.60
C LEU A 6 11.04 -15.62 13.01
N GLY A 7 11.99 -16.49 12.61
CA GLY A 7 13.43 -16.33 12.88
C GLY A 7 14.16 -15.29 12.02
N GLY A 8 13.59 -14.92 10.86
CA GLY A 8 14.21 -13.98 9.91
C GLY A 8 14.24 -12.51 10.40
N SER A 9 15.15 -11.71 9.85
CA SER A 9 15.26 -10.27 10.13
C SER A 9 14.18 -9.41 9.45
N LEU A 10 13.51 -9.97 8.44
CA LEU A 10 12.44 -9.35 7.67
C LEU A 10 11.14 -10.17 7.79
N HIS A 11 10.01 -9.49 7.79
CA HIS A 11 8.69 -10.09 7.64
C HIS A 11 8.13 -9.72 6.28
N VAL A 12 7.83 -10.73 5.47
CA VAL A 12 7.26 -10.60 4.14
C VAL A 12 5.77 -10.89 4.22
N PHE A 13 4.96 -9.95 3.76
CA PHE A 13 3.53 -10.08 3.65
C PHE A 13 3.18 -10.06 2.16
N LEU A 14 2.45 -11.06 1.70
CA LEU A 14 1.99 -11.14 0.31
C LEU A 14 0.58 -11.72 0.23
N HIS A 15 -0.17 -11.31 -0.79
CA HIS A 15 -1.46 -11.90 -1.11
C HIS A 15 -1.30 -13.29 -1.77
N PRO A 16 -2.29 -14.19 -1.62
CA PRO A 16 -2.22 -15.56 -2.17
C PRO A 16 -2.27 -15.61 -3.71
N ASP A 17 -2.66 -14.52 -4.36
CA ASP A 17 -2.79 -14.36 -5.80
C ASP A 17 -1.54 -13.71 -6.46
N ILE A 18 -0.41 -13.74 -5.75
CA ILE A 18 0.91 -13.37 -6.27
C ILE A 18 1.58 -14.56 -6.96
N ARG A 19 2.18 -14.34 -8.13
CA ARG A 19 2.99 -15.30 -8.87
C ARG A 19 4.35 -14.70 -9.22
N PHE A 20 5.41 -15.40 -8.88
CA PHE A 20 6.77 -15.04 -9.26
C PHE A 20 7.02 -15.41 -10.73
N LEU A 21 7.52 -14.46 -11.53
CA LEU A 21 7.73 -14.67 -12.96
C LEU A 21 9.02 -15.43 -13.29
N ASN A 22 9.92 -15.55 -12.31
CA ASN A 22 11.13 -16.35 -12.41
C ASN A 22 11.56 -16.83 -11.00
N GLU A 23 12.53 -17.75 -10.95
CA GLU A 23 13.02 -18.38 -9.72
C GLU A 23 13.79 -17.44 -8.77
N HIS A 24 14.24 -16.28 -9.26
CA HIS A 24 14.98 -15.29 -8.48
C HIS A 24 14.11 -14.12 -8.01
N ALA A 25 12.86 -13.99 -8.48
CA ALA A 25 12.05 -12.79 -8.27
C ALA A 25 11.90 -12.39 -6.80
N LEU A 26 11.67 -13.34 -5.89
CA LEU A 26 11.60 -13.03 -4.45
C LEU A 26 12.98 -12.63 -3.89
N LYS A 27 14.04 -13.33 -4.31
CA LYS A 27 15.41 -13.03 -3.88
C LYS A 27 15.81 -11.61 -4.32
N ASP A 28 15.54 -11.25 -5.56
CA ASP A 28 15.88 -9.94 -6.14
C ASP A 28 15.13 -8.80 -5.43
N VAL A 29 13.85 -9.00 -5.08
CA VAL A 29 13.10 -8.05 -4.25
C VAL A 29 13.75 -7.90 -2.87
N LEU A 30 14.08 -9.01 -2.21
CA LEU A 30 14.67 -8.97 -0.87
C LEU A 30 16.09 -8.40 -0.86
N ASP A 31 16.90 -8.63 -1.89
CA ASP A 31 18.24 -8.08 -2.00
C ASP A 31 18.22 -6.57 -2.18
N GLN A 32 17.29 -6.05 -2.99
CA GLN A 32 17.04 -4.61 -3.09
C GLN A 32 16.56 -4.01 -1.75
N ILE A 33 15.71 -4.72 -1.01
CA ILE A 33 15.26 -4.25 0.31
C ILE A 33 16.39 -4.26 1.34
N ARG A 34 17.31 -5.23 1.25
CA ARG A 34 18.49 -5.30 2.13
C ARG A 34 19.51 -4.18 1.85
N SER A 35 19.50 -3.61 0.66
CA SER A 35 20.37 -2.47 0.32
C SER A 35 19.79 -1.11 0.69
N LEU A 36 18.52 -1.05 1.13
CA LEU A 36 17.91 0.17 1.68
C LEU A 36 18.61 0.63 2.97
N PRO A 37 18.40 1.90 3.39
CA PRO A 37 18.80 2.36 4.71
C PRO A 37 18.30 1.41 5.82
N LYS A 38 19.14 1.14 6.82
CA LYS A 38 18.83 0.17 7.90
C LYS A 38 17.54 0.49 8.66
N ASP A 39 17.14 1.75 8.66
CA ASP A 39 15.99 2.29 9.35
C ASP A 39 14.80 2.60 8.43
N PHE A 40 14.73 2.00 7.23
CA PHE A 40 13.55 2.08 6.38
C PHE A 40 12.27 1.74 7.15
N GLY A 41 11.16 2.32 6.70
CA GLY A 41 9.83 2.13 7.26
C GLY A 41 9.19 0.83 6.78
N VAL A 42 8.59 0.90 5.59
CA VAL A 42 7.98 -0.23 4.88
C VAL A 42 8.51 -0.24 3.45
N ALA A 43 8.81 -1.43 2.92
CA ALA A 43 9.18 -1.61 1.52
C ALA A 43 8.17 -2.50 0.79
N GLY A 44 7.92 -2.31 -0.50
CA GLY A 44 6.96 -3.13 -1.26
C GLY A 44 7.13 -3.01 -2.77
N ILE A 45 6.23 -3.59 -3.54
CA ILE A 45 6.39 -3.68 -5.02
C ILE A 45 5.43 -2.79 -5.81
N ALA A 46 4.43 -2.22 -5.14
CA ALA A 46 3.52 -1.23 -5.71
C ALA A 46 3.20 -0.16 -4.66
N GLY A 47 3.27 1.11 -5.05
CA GLY A 47 3.03 2.22 -4.11
C GLY A 47 2.64 3.52 -4.78
N SER A 48 2.28 4.49 -3.96
CA SER A 48 1.97 5.86 -4.41
C SER A 48 2.98 6.84 -3.84
N PRO A 49 3.56 7.74 -4.67
CA PRO A 49 4.47 8.77 -4.19
C PRO A 49 3.71 9.83 -3.37
N LYS A 50 4.47 10.60 -2.60
CA LYS A 50 3.94 11.74 -1.83
C LYS A 50 3.54 12.89 -2.76
N GLU A 51 4.42 13.23 -3.69
CA GLU A 51 4.18 14.26 -4.70
C GLU A 51 3.44 13.66 -5.89
N LEU A 52 2.36 14.33 -6.28
CA LEU A 52 1.48 13.89 -7.36
C LEU A 52 1.47 14.92 -8.50
N VAL A 53 1.34 14.45 -9.73
CA VAL A 53 1.20 15.32 -10.92
C VAL A 53 -0.27 15.66 -11.09
N ALA A 54 -0.59 16.96 -11.21
CA ALA A 54 -1.96 17.46 -11.33
C ALA A 54 -2.92 16.99 -10.22
N ASN A 55 -2.39 16.61 -9.04
CA ASN A 55 -3.13 15.97 -7.95
C ASN A 55 -3.77 14.61 -8.30
N ASP A 56 -3.38 14.00 -9.41
CA ASP A 56 -3.88 12.71 -9.85
C ASP A 56 -3.12 11.54 -9.21
N ARG A 57 -3.80 10.39 -9.17
CA ARG A 57 -3.24 9.14 -8.67
C ARG A 57 -2.02 8.72 -9.49
N ILE A 58 -0.94 8.39 -8.81
CA ILE A 58 0.24 7.78 -9.41
C ILE A 58 0.47 6.43 -8.72
N ILE A 59 0.65 5.38 -9.52
CA ILE A 59 1.11 4.07 -9.07
C ILE A 59 2.54 3.93 -9.58
N LEU A 60 3.49 3.66 -8.70
CA LEU A 60 4.85 3.29 -9.05
C LEU A 60 4.98 1.77 -8.86
N THR A 61 5.30 1.04 -9.92
CA THR A 61 5.47 -0.41 -9.88
C THR A 61 6.05 -0.93 -11.21
N THR A 62 6.67 -2.10 -11.19
CA THR A 62 7.04 -2.86 -12.40
C THR A 62 6.23 -4.14 -12.56
N ILE A 63 5.28 -4.42 -11.67
CA ILE A 63 4.51 -5.65 -11.74
C ILE A 63 3.55 -5.65 -12.92
N ILE A 64 3.10 -6.84 -13.28
CA ILE A 64 1.98 -7.05 -14.19
C ILE A 64 0.76 -7.52 -13.38
N HIS A 65 -0.45 -7.21 -13.84
CA HIS A 65 -1.67 -7.56 -13.13
C HIS A 65 -2.80 -8.13 -14.02
N GLY A 66 -3.77 -8.80 -13.39
CA GLY A 66 -4.95 -9.35 -14.06
C GLY A 66 -4.66 -10.55 -14.96
N ASP A 67 -5.72 -11.16 -15.49
CA ASP A 67 -5.63 -12.36 -16.34
C ASP A 67 -4.82 -12.12 -17.63
N HIS A 68 -4.85 -10.89 -18.13
CA HIS A 68 -4.16 -10.47 -19.35
C HIS A 68 -2.71 -10.00 -19.13
N LYS A 69 -2.20 -10.05 -17.90
CA LYS A 69 -0.79 -9.69 -17.58
C LYS A 69 -0.41 -8.29 -18.04
N GLU A 70 -1.27 -7.32 -17.73
CA GLU A 70 -1.10 -5.94 -18.17
C GLU A 70 -0.12 -5.18 -17.26
N HIS A 71 0.63 -4.24 -17.82
CA HIS A 71 1.41 -3.30 -17.03
C HIS A 71 0.51 -2.21 -16.45
N VAL A 72 0.71 -1.90 -15.17
CA VAL A 72 0.02 -0.79 -14.50
C VAL A 72 0.97 0.20 -13.89
N GLY A 73 0.52 1.45 -13.84
CA GLY A 73 1.29 2.52 -13.23
C GLY A 73 2.51 2.91 -14.06
N ARG A 74 3.44 3.59 -13.40
CA ARG A 74 4.69 4.07 -13.98
C ARG A 74 5.81 3.12 -13.54
N PRO A 75 6.59 2.59 -14.49
CA PRO A 75 7.73 1.75 -14.16
C PRO A 75 8.79 2.54 -13.40
N ILE A 76 9.52 1.81 -12.56
CA ILE A 76 10.67 2.29 -11.79
C ILE A 76 11.88 1.40 -12.11
N THR A 77 13.09 1.95 -12.04
CA THR A 77 14.33 1.21 -12.36
C THR A 77 15.12 0.79 -11.12
N GLY A 78 14.72 1.25 -9.94
CA GLY A 78 15.36 0.92 -8.67
C GLY A 78 14.50 1.35 -7.47
N PRO A 79 14.99 1.11 -6.24
CA PRO A 79 14.29 1.52 -5.02
C PRO A 79 13.93 3.00 -5.05
N THR A 80 12.64 3.31 -4.89
CA THR A 80 12.10 4.66 -5.04
C THR A 80 11.26 5.03 -3.81
N PRO A 81 11.48 6.22 -3.20
CA PRO A 81 10.66 6.69 -2.08
C PRO A 81 9.18 6.81 -2.45
N VAL A 82 8.30 6.36 -1.55
CA VAL A 82 6.84 6.47 -1.68
C VAL A 82 6.19 6.96 -0.40
N GLN A 83 4.97 7.48 -0.52
CA GLN A 83 4.18 7.77 0.67
C GLN A 83 3.66 6.48 1.28
N THR A 84 3.02 5.65 0.46
CA THR A 84 2.30 4.46 0.89
C THR A 84 2.49 3.33 -0.12
N LEU A 85 2.27 2.11 0.35
CA LEU A 85 2.36 0.88 -0.42
C LEU A 85 1.02 0.18 -0.48
N ASP A 86 0.83 -0.58 -1.55
CA ASP A 86 -0.27 -1.52 -1.73
C ASP A 86 -0.12 -2.74 -0.83
N GLU A 87 -1.24 -3.35 -0.47
CA GLU A 87 -1.27 -4.54 0.39
C GLU A 87 -0.78 -5.83 -0.29
N CYS A 88 -0.71 -5.87 -1.62
CA CYS A 88 -0.46 -7.11 -2.37
C CYS A 88 0.91 -7.76 -2.06
N PHE A 89 1.93 -6.95 -1.79
CA PHE A 89 3.23 -7.41 -1.33
C PHE A 89 4.00 -6.26 -0.65
N PHE A 90 4.37 -6.45 0.62
CA PHE A 90 5.25 -5.54 1.34
C PHE A 90 6.06 -6.26 2.41
N VAL A 91 7.10 -5.59 2.89
CA VAL A 91 8.11 -6.09 3.80
C VAL A 91 8.36 -5.06 4.89
N ILE A 92 8.44 -5.57 6.12
CA ILE A 92 8.78 -4.77 7.31
C ILE A 92 9.94 -5.46 8.02
N SER A 93 10.90 -4.70 8.55
CA SER A 93 11.91 -5.30 9.42
C SER A 93 11.27 -5.86 10.70
N ARG A 94 11.73 -7.02 11.16
CA ARG A 94 11.19 -7.66 12.38
C ARG A 94 11.24 -6.71 13.58
N ASP A 95 12.31 -5.93 13.69
CA ASP A 95 12.53 -5.04 14.82
C ASP A 95 11.60 -3.82 14.75
N TYR A 96 11.31 -3.30 13.55
CA TYR A 96 10.30 -2.26 13.39
C TYR A 96 8.89 -2.81 13.66
N TRP A 97 8.57 -3.99 13.11
CA TRP A 97 7.31 -4.68 13.34
C TRP A 97 7.02 -4.92 14.83
N LYS A 98 8.02 -5.36 15.62
CA LYS A 98 7.86 -5.54 17.08
C LYS A 98 7.50 -4.25 17.81
N LYS A 99 8.03 -3.11 17.35
CA LYS A 99 7.75 -1.78 17.94
C LYS A 99 6.43 -1.20 17.44
N ARG A 100 6.05 -1.52 16.20
CA ARG A 100 4.88 -1.00 15.48
C ARG A 100 4.10 -2.15 14.81
N PRO A 101 3.46 -3.03 15.59
CA PRO A 101 2.61 -4.09 15.01
C PRO A 101 1.36 -3.48 14.37
N PHE A 102 0.68 -4.26 13.52
CA PHE A 102 -0.60 -3.85 12.93
C PHE A 102 -1.58 -3.48 14.06
N PRO A 103 -2.25 -2.33 13.98
CA PRO A 103 -3.34 -2.00 14.89
C PRO A 103 -4.44 -3.09 14.83
N PRO A 104 -5.05 -3.45 15.96
CA PRO A 104 -6.11 -4.46 15.99
C PRO A 104 -7.42 -3.87 15.43
N LYS A 105 -7.49 -3.73 14.12
CA LYS A 105 -8.65 -3.23 13.39
C LYS A 105 -9.24 -4.32 12.52
N GLU A 106 -10.55 -4.27 12.37
CA GLU A 106 -11.28 -5.18 11.50
C GLU A 106 -11.23 -4.73 10.03
N GLY A 107 -11.30 -5.73 9.14
CA GLY A 107 -11.36 -5.58 7.69
C GLY A 107 -10.04 -5.85 6.99
N TRP A 108 -10.06 -5.73 5.66
CA TRP A 108 -9.02 -6.29 4.77
C TRP A 108 -8.30 -5.26 3.91
N HIS A 109 -8.53 -3.95 4.11
CA HIS A 109 -7.87 -2.91 3.32
C HIS A 109 -7.00 -1.99 4.18
N LEU A 110 -6.10 -1.27 3.51
CA LEU A 110 -5.34 -0.15 4.04
C LEU A 110 -4.40 -0.48 5.20
N TYR A 111 -4.11 -1.75 5.47
CA TYR A 111 -3.20 -2.14 6.54
C TYR A 111 -1.73 -1.90 6.17
N ALA A 112 -1.36 -2.05 4.89
CA ALA A 112 -0.04 -1.64 4.40
C ALA A 112 0.08 -0.11 4.40
N VAL A 113 -0.99 0.57 3.95
CA VAL A 113 -1.09 2.04 3.99
C VAL A 113 -0.94 2.57 5.43
N GLU A 114 -1.60 1.98 6.41
CA GLU A 114 -1.50 2.43 7.81
C GLU A 114 -0.09 2.22 8.38
N GLN A 115 0.58 1.10 8.05
CA GLN A 115 1.98 0.92 8.45
C GLN A 115 2.91 1.96 7.83
N CYS A 116 2.68 2.35 6.57
CA CYS A 116 3.43 3.41 5.93
C CYS A 116 3.25 4.76 6.64
N LEU A 117 2.03 5.09 7.09
CA LEU A 117 1.75 6.31 7.85
C LEU A 117 2.38 6.28 9.25
N LEU A 118 2.43 5.12 9.90
CA LEU A 118 3.13 4.92 11.17
C LEU A 118 4.64 5.10 11.01
N ALA A 119 5.23 4.54 9.95
CA ALA A 119 6.64 4.73 9.60
C ALA A 119 6.99 6.21 9.39
N GLN A 120 6.15 6.93 8.65
CA GLN A 120 6.34 8.37 8.46
C GLN A 120 6.25 9.17 9.76
N LYS A 121 5.39 8.76 10.69
CA LYS A 121 5.29 9.39 12.02
C LYS A 121 6.58 9.18 12.82
N ASP A 122 7.24 8.05 12.60
CA ASP A 122 8.55 7.71 13.18
C ASP A 122 9.72 8.24 12.35
N GLN A 123 9.48 9.17 11.40
CA GLN A 123 10.49 9.77 10.53
C GLN A 123 11.25 8.77 9.66
N ARG A 124 10.61 7.64 9.33
CA ARG A 124 11.16 6.61 8.44
C ARG A 124 10.60 6.75 7.03
N GLU A 125 11.44 6.47 6.05
CA GLU A 125 11.06 6.51 4.64
C GLU A 125 10.55 5.16 4.15
N ASN A 126 9.50 5.17 3.33
CA ASN A 126 8.93 3.98 2.71
C ASN A 126 9.42 3.88 1.27
N TYR A 127 9.59 2.66 0.75
CA TYR A 127 10.16 2.44 -0.57
C TYR A 127 9.33 1.45 -1.39
N VAL A 128 9.23 1.73 -2.69
CA VAL A 128 8.83 0.73 -3.67
C VAL A 128 10.07 0.22 -4.39
N VAL A 129 10.12 -1.09 -4.68
CA VAL A 129 11.23 -1.72 -5.41
C VAL A 129 10.72 -2.43 -6.67
N PRO A 130 11.49 -2.43 -7.77
CA PRO A 130 11.22 -3.28 -8.93
C PRO A 130 11.03 -4.75 -8.54
N ALA A 131 10.04 -5.39 -9.16
CA ALA A 131 9.72 -6.80 -8.97
C ALA A 131 9.23 -7.45 -10.26
N ALA A 132 9.74 -8.66 -10.55
CA ALA A 132 9.26 -9.55 -11.61
C ALA A 132 8.12 -10.43 -11.07
N ILE A 133 6.97 -9.80 -10.81
CA ILE A 133 5.81 -10.42 -10.17
C ILE A 133 4.56 -10.18 -11.01
N TRP A 134 3.69 -11.19 -11.05
CA TRP A 134 2.33 -11.10 -11.54
C TRP A 134 1.34 -11.17 -10.38
N HIS A 135 0.51 -10.14 -10.25
CA HIS A 135 -0.63 -10.12 -9.35
C HIS A 135 -1.88 -10.54 -10.14
N THR A 136 -2.39 -11.75 -9.92
CA THR A 136 -3.41 -12.32 -10.82
C THR A 136 -4.74 -11.59 -10.73
N SER A 137 -5.03 -10.91 -9.62
CA SER A 137 -6.20 -10.03 -9.52
C SER A 137 -5.89 -8.59 -10.00
N ASP A 138 -6.91 -7.93 -10.55
CA ASP A 138 -6.81 -6.58 -11.10
C ASP A 138 -7.38 -5.51 -10.14
N GLY A 139 -7.63 -5.86 -8.88
CA GLY A 139 -8.16 -4.94 -7.87
C GLY A 139 -9.64 -4.58 -8.04
N LYS A 140 -10.40 -5.30 -8.88
CA LYS A 140 -11.85 -5.06 -9.08
C LYS A 140 -12.74 -5.35 -7.84
N SER A 141 -12.18 -5.95 -6.79
CA SER A 141 -12.88 -6.33 -5.55
C SER A 141 -13.12 -5.18 -4.57
N GLU A 142 -12.70 -3.96 -4.88
CA GLU A 142 -12.90 -2.81 -3.99
C GLU A 142 -14.38 -2.41 -3.87
N ASP A 143 -14.87 -2.31 -2.63
CA ASP A 143 -16.23 -1.92 -2.29
C ASP A 143 -16.29 -0.70 -1.34
N PHE A 144 -17.47 -0.38 -0.82
CA PHE A 144 -17.67 0.76 0.07
C PHE A 144 -16.91 0.64 1.41
N ARG A 145 -16.56 -0.58 1.85
CA ARG A 145 -15.82 -0.84 3.11
C ARG A 145 -14.40 -0.30 3.05
N TYR A 146 -13.77 -0.33 1.86
CA TYR A 146 -12.52 0.36 1.61
C TYR A 146 -12.62 1.84 1.99
N THR A 147 -13.67 2.53 1.51
CA THR A 147 -13.86 3.96 1.78
C THR A 147 -14.19 4.24 3.25
N LEU A 148 -14.86 3.31 3.96
CA LEU A 148 -15.05 3.40 5.40
C LEU A 148 -13.70 3.36 6.15
N GLN A 149 -12.78 2.48 5.75
CA GLN A 149 -11.44 2.43 6.34
C GLN A 149 -10.61 3.67 5.99
N VAL A 150 -10.73 4.23 4.77
CA VAL A 150 -10.14 5.54 4.42
C VAL A 150 -10.57 6.61 5.41
N LYS A 151 -11.88 6.71 5.73
CA LYS A 151 -12.39 7.70 6.70
C LYS A 151 -11.77 7.54 8.08
N GLN A 152 -11.57 6.29 8.53
CA GLN A 152 -10.92 6.01 9.81
C GLN A 152 -9.46 6.47 9.80
N LEU A 153 -8.72 6.20 8.72
CA LEU A 153 -7.34 6.67 8.57
C LEU A 153 -7.27 8.20 8.52
N ILE A 154 -8.13 8.87 7.74
CA ILE A 154 -8.18 10.34 7.70
C ILE A 154 -8.40 10.90 9.10
N LYS A 155 -9.39 10.39 9.85
CA LYS A 155 -9.67 10.88 11.21
C LYS A 155 -8.43 10.78 12.11
N LYS A 156 -7.65 9.69 11.97
CA LYS A 156 -6.46 9.41 12.80
C LYS A 156 -5.20 10.17 12.35
N TYR A 157 -5.01 10.37 11.05
CA TYR A 157 -3.75 10.85 10.47
C TYR A 157 -3.87 12.23 9.78
N GLN A 158 -5.03 12.88 9.76
CA GLN A 158 -5.23 14.22 9.17
C GLN A 158 -4.30 15.31 9.74
N ALA A 159 -3.87 15.18 11.00
CA ALA A 159 -2.90 16.09 11.60
C ALA A 159 -1.49 15.91 11.02
N GLN A 160 -1.14 14.71 10.59
CA GLN A 160 0.20 14.36 10.09
C GLN A 160 0.39 14.69 8.62
N THR A 161 -0.62 14.46 7.77
CA THR A 161 -0.50 14.65 6.33
C THR A 161 -1.74 15.31 5.74
N ALA A 162 -1.55 16.13 4.70
CA ALA A 162 -2.64 16.82 3.99
C ALA A 162 -3.40 15.89 3.01
N SER A 163 -2.76 14.80 2.58
CA SER A 163 -3.40 13.73 1.83
C SER A 163 -2.82 12.36 2.18
N ILE A 164 -3.65 11.32 2.02
CA ILE A 164 -3.23 9.91 2.03
C ILE A 164 -3.36 9.45 0.58
N ASN A 165 -2.24 9.28 -0.10
CA ASN A 165 -2.21 8.78 -1.45
C ASN A 165 -2.21 7.25 -1.37
N THR A 166 -2.90 6.57 -2.28
CA THR A 166 -2.98 5.11 -2.36
C THR A 166 -2.90 4.71 -3.83
N THR A 167 -2.63 3.44 -4.11
CA THR A 167 -2.70 2.87 -5.47
C THR A 167 -4.09 2.93 -6.08
N VAL A 168 -5.11 3.21 -5.27
CA VAL A 168 -6.51 3.39 -5.68
C VAL A 168 -6.85 4.84 -5.97
N LYS A 169 -6.47 5.77 -5.07
CA LYS A 169 -6.79 7.19 -5.16
C LYS A 169 -5.97 8.08 -4.23
N ARG A 170 -5.93 9.38 -4.51
CA ARG A 170 -5.55 10.42 -3.56
C ARG A 170 -6.72 10.76 -2.63
N TRP A 171 -6.48 10.75 -1.33
CA TRP A 171 -7.47 11.11 -0.31
C TRP A 171 -7.07 12.38 0.44
N PRO A 172 -7.67 13.54 0.13
CA PRO A 172 -7.43 14.74 0.91
C PRO A 172 -7.94 14.54 2.35
N THR A 173 -7.22 15.06 3.34
CA THR A 173 -7.53 14.79 4.76
C THR A 173 -8.09 15.99 5.52
N ARG A 174 -7.98 17.22 4.98
CA ARG A 174 -8.29 18.47 5.68
C ARG A 174 -9.36 19.31 4.98
N GLY A 175 -10.16 20.01 5.79
CA GLY A 175 -11.17 20.95 5.32
C GLY A 175 -12.50 20.31 4.90
N LEU A 176 -13.49 21.17 4.62
CA LEU A 176 -14.84 20.73 4.24
C LEU A 176 -14.85 20.03 2.89
N GLY A 177 -14.07 20.52 1.92
CA GLY A 177 -13.93 19.90 0.60
C GLY A 177 -13.49 18.44 0.67
N ALA A 178 -12.51 18.13 1.53
CA ALA A 178 -12.06 16.76 1.75
C ALA A 178 -13.17 15.87 2.31
N LYS A 179 -13.90 16.35 3.33
CA LYS A 179 -15.04 15.61 3.92
C LYS A 179 -16.12 15.32 2.89
N MET A 180 -16.49 16.33 2.09
CA MET A 180 -17.49 16.15 1.02
C MET A 180 -17.01 15.16 -0.04
N PHE A 181 -15.75 15.27 -0.50
CA PHE A 181 -15.17 14.37 -1.48
C PHE A 181 -15.20 12.90 -1.02
N VAL A 182 -14.76 12.64 0.22
CA VAL A 182 -14.73 11.27 0.77
C VAL A 182 -16.14 10.71 0.96
N ASN A 183 -17.09 11.53 1.44
CA ASN A 183 -18.48 11.10 1.59
C ASN A 183 -19.18 10.85 0.25
N ALA A 184 -18.97 11.72 -0.74
CA ALA A 184 -19.51 11.53 -2.09
C ALA A 184 -18.97 10.23 -2.71
N TYR A 185 -17.68 9.93 -2.53
CA TYR A 185 -17.10 8.69 -3.01
C TYR A 185 -17.68 7.46 -2.28
N LEU A 186 -17.88 7.55 -0.95
CA LEU A 186 -18.51 6.48 -0.17
C LEU A 186 -19.92 6.16 -0.71
N ILE A 187 -20.75 7.19 -0.94
CA ILE A 187 -22.09 7.02 -1.50
C ILE A 187 -22.01 6.38 -2.89
N LYS A 188 -21.12 6.87 -3.76
CA LYS A 188 -20.89 6.29 -5.09
C LYS A 188 -20.57 4.79 -5.00
N MET A 189 -19.66 4.40 -4.12
CA MET A 189 -19.26 3.00 -3.95
C MET A 189 -20.38 2.14 -3.35
N TYR A 190 -21.15 2.69 -2.42
CA TYR A 190 -22.31 2.01 -1.84
C TYR A 190 -23.41 1.76 -2.89
N LEU A 191 -23.73 2.75 -3.72
CA LEU A 191 -24.66 2.57 -4.84
C LEU A 191 -24.18 1.52 -5.84
N LYS A 192 -22.89 1.55 -6.21
CA LYS A 192 -22.30 0.52 -7.09
C LYS A 192 -22.40 -0.89 -6.50
N TYR A 193 -22.27 -1.02 -5.17
CA TYR A 193 -22.44 -2.29 -4.47
C TYR A 193 -23.90 -2.78 -4.53
N LEU A 194 -24.88 -1.90 -4.30
CA LEU A 194 -26.29 -2.24 -4.38
C LEU A 194 -26.74 -2.64 -5.79
N LEU A 195 -26.24 -1.97 -6.82
CA LEU A 195 -26.59 -2.22 -8.22
C LEU A 195 -25.90 -3.45 -8.84
N LYS A 196 -24.90 -4.02 -8.16
CA LYS A 196 -24.23 -5.27 -8.56
C LYS A 196 -24.83 -6.51 -7.89
N LYS A 197 -25.79 -6.33 -6.98
CA LYS A 197 -26.69 -7.39 -6.52
C LYS A 197 -27.89 -7.47 -7.45
#